data_AF-A0A2V6ZKY4-F1
#
_entry.id   AF-A0A2V6ZKY4-F1
#
_cell.length_a   1.000
_cell.length_b   1.000
_cell.length_c   1.000
_cell.angle_alpha   90.00
_cell.angle_beta   90.00
_cell.angle_gamma   90.00
#
_symmetry.space_group_name_H-M   'P 1'
#
loop_
_entity.id
_entity.type
_entity.pdbx_description
1 polymer ?
#
loop_
_entity_poly.entity_id
_entity_poly.type
_entity_poly.pdbx_seq_one_letter_code
_entity_poly.pdbx_strand_id
1 'polypeptide(L)' 'MTDWWSELENELLSCVEEIGLATPAEVGRRLGFSETSAASLLAILVREGKVRMCLVQAAGRTPHESKAGSTERA' A
#
# COMPACT_ATOMS: atom_id res chain seq x y z
N MET A 1 21.28 13.23 -12.33
CA MET A 1 19.91 12.99 -12.80
C MET A 1 19.27 12.05 -11.80
N THR A 2 19.04 12.50 -10.55
CA THR A 2 18.72 11.58 -9.44
C THR A 2 18.18 12.21 -8.15
N ASP A 3 17.51 13.38 -8.18
CA ASP A 3 16.90 13.94 -6.94
C ASP A 3 15.38 13.80 -6.84
N TRP A 4 14.69 13.47 -7.93
CA TRP A 4 13.23 13.35 -7.90
C TRP A 4 12.72 12.28 -6.91
N TRP A 5 13.47 11.18 -6.75
CA TRP A 5 13.12 10.13 -5.80
C TRP A 5 13.39 10.57 -4.36
N SER A 6 14.49 11.26 -4.13
CA SER A 6 14.84 11.82 -2.81
C SER A 6 13.82 12.87 -2.36
N GLU A 7 13.36 13.73 -3.27
CA GLU A 7 12.30 14.71 -3.00
C GLU A 7 10.98 14.02 -2.64
N LEU A 8 10.55 13.04 -3.46
CA LEU A 8 9.33 12.28 -3.20
C LEU A 8 9.40 11.50 -1.88
N GLU A 9 10.55 10.91 -1.57
CA GLU A 9 10.78 10.23 -0.30
C GLU A 9 10.62 11.18 0.89
N ASN A 10 11.22 12.37 0.80
CA ASN A 10 11.10 13.38 1.87
C ASN A 10 9.65 13.84 2.06
N GLU A 11 8.89 14.01 0.97
CA GLU A 11 7.46 14.33 1.05
C GLU A 11 6.66 13.20 1.72
N LEU A 12 6.94 11.94 1.38
CA LEU A 12 6.30 10.77 2.00
C LEU A 12 6.60 10.70 3.51
N LEU A 13 7.86 10.89 3.91
CA LEU A 13 8.25 10.86 5.31
C LEU A 13 7.62 12.00 6.09
N SER A 14 7.67 13.23 5.57
CA SER A 14 7.06 14.40 6.20
C SER A 14 5.55 14.20 6.38
N CYS A 15 4.87 13.65 5.37
CA CYS A 15 3.45 13.33 5.44
C CYS A 15 3.13 12.32 6.56
N VAL A 16 3.91 11.25 6.66
CA VAL A 16 3.72 10.23 7.71
C VAL A 16 4.03 10.79 9.10
N GLU A 17 5.08 11.60 9.25
CA GLU A 17 5.41 12.26 10.52
C GLU A 17 4.33 13.23 10.99
N GLU A 18 3.76 14.02 10.08
CA GLU A 18 2.65 14.93 10.38
C GLU A 18 1.35 14.22 10.77
N ILE A 19 1.07 13.05 10.16
CA ILE A 19 -0.13 12.25 10.49
C ILE A 19 0.08 11.42 11.76
N GLY A 20 1.30 10.91 11.97
CA GLY A 20 1.59 9.84 12.92
C GLY A 20 1.22 8.47 12.35
N LEU A 21 0.14 7.87 12.84
CA LEU A 21 -0.34 6.57 12.33
C LEU A 21 -1.25 6.80 11.11
N ALA A 22 -0.70 6.55 9.92
CA ALA A 22 -1.41 6.76 8.66
C ALA A 22 -1.79 5.44 7.96
N THR A 23 -2.88 5.47 7.20
CA THR A 23 -3.22 4.41 6.22
C THR A 23 -2.69 4.79 4.84
N PRO A 24 -2.40 3.83 3.94
CA PRO A 24 -2.00 4.14 2.57
C PRO A 24 -3.00 5.02 1.83
N ALA A 25 -4.31 4.85 2.10
CA ALA A 25 -5.36 5.68 1.53
C ALA A 25 -5.26 7.16 1.97
N GLU A 26 -4.96 7.41 3.25
CA GLU A 26 -4.77 8.77 3.77
C GLU A 26 -3.51 9.43 3.20
N VAL A 27 -2.40 8.70 3.16
CA VAL A 27 -1.14 9.19 2.56
C VAL A 27 -1.35 9.52 1.07
N GLY A 28 -2.02 8.63 0.33
CA GLY A 28 -2.35 8.86 -1.07
C GLY A 28 -3.20 10.11 -1.28
N ARG A 29 -4.25 10.32 -0.45
CA ARG A 29 -5.08 11.53 -0.53
C ARG A 29 -4.29 12.81 -0.28
N ARG A 30 -3.39 12.83 0.71
CA ARG A 30 -2.60 14.03 1.04
C ARG A 30 -1.58 14.39 -0.04
N LEU A 31 -0.97 13.39 -0.67
CA LEU A 31 0.08 13.57 -1.67
C LEU A 31 -0.43 13.52 -3.12
N GLY A 32 -1.72 13.32 -3.33
CA GLY A 32 -2.32 13.23 -4.67
C GLY A 32 -2.04 11.91 -5.41
N PHE A 33 -1.71 10.85 -4.68
CA PHE A 33 -1.51 9.51 -5.24
C PHE A 33 -2.74 8.62 -5.08
N SER A 34 -2.82 7.58 -5.91
CA SER A 34 -3.74 6.47 -5.64
C SER A 34 -3.32 5.72 -4.37
N GLU A 35 -4.26 5.11 -3.67
CA GLU A 35 -3.99 4.26 -2.50
C GLU A 35 -2.98 3.15 -2.82
N THR A 36 -3.11 2.50 -3.98
CA THR A 36 -2.19 1.44 -4.43
C THR A 36 -0.78 1.97 -4.65
N SER A 37 -0.64 3.15 -5.24
CA SER A 37 0.66 3.81 -5.42
C SER A 37 1.30 4.14 -4.09
N ALA A 38 0.54 4.75 -3.17
CA ALA A 38 1.00 5.07 -1.83
C ALA A 38 1.43 3.80 -1.06
N ALA A 39 0.65 2.72 -1.13
CA ALA A 39 0.99 1.44 -0.52
C ALA A 39 2.31 0.86 -1.06
N SER A 40 2.52 0.96 -2.38
CA SER A 40 3.75 0.47 -3.03
C SER A 40 4.97 1.29 -2.60
N LEU A 41 4.84 2.61 -2.52
CA LEU A 41 5.91 3.51 -2.08
C LEU A 41 6.26 3.28 -0.60
N LEU A 42 5.25 3.18 0.27
CA LEU A 42 5.44 2.89 1.69
C LEU A 42 6.10 1.51 1.90
N ALA A 43 5.82 0.52 1.06
CA ALA A 43 6.48 -0.78 1.12
C ALA A 43 7.98 -0.69 0.82
N ILE A 44 8.40 0.22 -0.07
CA ILE A 44 9.83 0.48 -0.32
C ILE A 44 10.46 1.10 0.94
N LEU A 45 9.85 2.13 1.52
CA LEU A 45 10.36 2.80 2.72
C LEU A 45 10.45 1.88 3.93
N VAL A 46 9.52 0.93 4.05
CA VAL A 46 9.57 -0.10 5.11
C VAL A 46 10.71 -1.08 4.88
N ARG A 47 10.96 -1.50 3.64
CA ARG A 47 12.12 -2.35 3.30
C ARG A 47 13.45 -1.65 3.59
N GLU A 48 13.49 -0.33 3.44
CA GLU A 48 14.65 0.50 3.74
C GLU A 48 14.78 0.87 5.24
N GLY A 49 13.77 0.54 6.05
CA GLY A 49 13.76 0.82 7.50
C GLY A 49 13.42 2.27 7.86
N LYS A 50 12.91 3.07 6.92
CA LYS A 50 12.56 4.49 7.13
C LYS A 50 11.17 4.68 7.74
N VAL A 51 10.26 3.73 7.51
CA VAL A 51 8.92 3.70 8.11
C VAL A 51 8.65 2.31 8.68
N ARG A 52 7.81 2.21 9.72
CA ARG A 52 7.34 0.92 10.28
C ARG A 52 5.87 0.70 9.95
N MET A 53 5.55 -0.47 9.38
CA MET A 53 4.17 -0.94 9.26
C MET A 53 3.68 -1.44 10.63
N CYS A 54 2.80 -0.69 11.28
CA CYS A 54 2.28 -1.03 12.61
C CYS A 54 0.99 -1.86 12.58
N LEU A 55 0.18 -1.71 11.53
CA LEU A 55 -1.12 -2.37 11.38
C LEU A 55 -1.19 -3.04 10.01
N VAL A 56 -1.66 -4.30 10.00
CA VAL A 56 -1.95 -5.07 8.79
C VAL A 56 -3.30 -5.76 8.98
N GLN A 57 -4.14 -5.73 7.95
CA GLN A 57 -5.43 -6.40 7.95
C GLN A 57 -5.47 -7.37 6.77
N ALA A 58 -6.00 -8.57 6.98
CA ALA A 58 -6.26 -9.49 5.89
C ALA A 58 -7.32 -8.87 4.97
N ALA A 59 -7.05 -8.82 3.66
CA ALA A 59 -8.10 -8.59 2.68
C ALA A 59 -9.10 -9.74 2.86
N GLY A 60 -10.33 -9.43 3.29
CA GLY A 60 -11.36 -10.44 3.50
C GLY A 60 -11.41 -11.36 2.29
N ARG A 61 -11.47 -12.69 2.50
CA ARG A 61 -11.62 -13.65 1.39
C ARG A 61 -12.81 -13.20 0.54
N THR A 62 -12.56 -12.68 -0.66
CA THR A 62 -13.60 -12.70 -1.68
C THR A 62 -13.88 -14.17 -1.95
N PRO A 63 -15.13 -14.64 -1.89
CA PRO A 63 -15.45 -16.01 -2.26
C PRO A 63 -14.98 -16.20 -3.70
N HIS A 64 -13.83 -16.84 -3.88
CA HIS A 64 -13.37 -17.26 -5.19
C HIS A 64 -14.43 -18.23 -5.69
N GLU A 65 -15.16 -17.81 -6.73
CA GLU A 65 -16.18 -18.58 -7.42
C GLU A 65 -15.58 -19.94 -7.75
N SER A 66 -15.89 -20.91 -6.90
CA SER A 66 -15.49 -22.30 -7.09
C SER A 66 -16.40 -22.79 -8.19
N LYS A 67 -15.93 -22.73 -9.44
CA LYS A 67 -16.57 -23.45 -10.54
C LYS A 67 -16.63 -24.92 -10.14
N ALA A 68 -17.81 -25.33 -9.67
CA ALA A 68 -18.14 -26.70 -9.39
C ALA A 68 -17.81 -27.51 -10.64
N GLY A 69 -16.95 -28.51 -10.48
CA GLY A 69 -16.64 -29.46 -11.54
C GLY A 69 -17.95 -30.04 -12.07
N SER A 70 -18.23 -29.78 -13.34
CA SER A 70 -19.30 -30.44 -14.07
C SER A 70 -18.98 -31.92 -14.07
N THR A 71 -19.71 -32.65 -13.22
CA THR A 71 -19.75 -34.12 -13.26
C THR A 71 -20.63 -34.47 -14.43
N GLU A 72 -20.06 -34.62 -15.62
CA GLU A 72 -20.75 -35.25 -16.73
C GLU A 72 -20.29 -36.71 -16.83
N ARG A 73 -21.07 -37.58 -16.19
CA ARG A 73 -21.07 -39.01 -16.47
C ARG A 73 -21.80 -39.20 -17.79
N ALA A 74 -21.12 -39.78 -18.77
CA ALA A 74 -21.72 -40.50 -19.90
C ALA A 74 -21.01 -41.86 -20.00
#